data_AF-A0AAU4ZXC8-F1
#
_entry.id   AF-A0AAU4ZXC8-F1
#
_cell.length_a   1.000
_cell.length_b   1.000
_cell.length_c   1.000
_cell.angle_alpha   90.00
_cell.angle_beta   90.00
_cell.angle_gamma   90.00
#
_symmetry.space_group_name_H-M   'P 1'
#
loop_
_entity.id
_entity.type
_entity.pdbx_description
1 polymer ?
#
loop_
_entity_poly.entity_id
_entity_poly.type
_entity_poly.pdbx_seq_one_letter_code
_entity_poly.pdbx_strand_id
1 'polypeptide(L)'
;MHYFNGTGWLAMFTGTETMMARTVDVDAWDTATGVALVVDPQRGTRRPVTDYPDFSHLEQADQVVAAIPGGGWRAHWKDEGPENGPLTEQVLAWLVTSKGRTTPITVDKHGHVDDADSADRLLPPEEE
;
A
#
# COMPACT_ATOMS: atom_id res chain seq x y z
N MET A 1 6.87 -4.01 3.91
CA MET A 1 5.47 -3.95 3.49
C MET A 1 5.08 -2.48 3.42
N HIS A 2 4.92 -1.96 2.21
CA HIS A 2 4.46 -0.58 2.01
C HIS A 2 2.93 -0.59 2.12
N TYR A 3 2.40 0.22 3.02
CA TYR A 3 0.95 0.39 3.13
C TYR A 3 0.56 1.59 2.29
N PHE A 4 -0.35 1.35 1.35
CA PHE A 4 -0.94 2.37 0.50
C PHE A 4 -2.36 2.64 0.97
N ASN A 5 -2.69 3.89 1.30
CA ASN A 5 -4.08 4.23 1.62
C ASN A 5 -4.43 5.67 1.22
N GLY A 6 -5.73 5.98 1.25
CA GLY A 6 -6.26 7.25 0.73
C GLY A 6 -5.83 8.49 1.50
N THR A 7 -5.42 8.35 2.77
CA THR A 7 -5.02 9.47 3.62
C THR A 7 -3.51 9.60 3.81
N GLY A 8 -2.74 8.54 3.53
CA GLY A 8 -1.33 8.45 3.86
C GLY A 8 -1.05 8.21 5.34
N TRP A 9 -2.02 7.69 6.10
CA TRP A 9 -1.88 7.47 7.54
C TRP A 9 -2.50 6.15 8.00
N LEU A 10 -1.81 5.49 8.92
CA LEU A 10 -2.28 4.32 9.64
C LEU A 10 -2.49 4.68 11.11
N ALA A 11 -3.49 4.07 11.72
CA ALA A 11 -3.66 4.02 13.17
C ALA A 11 -3.13 2.69 13.70
N MET A 12 -2.23 2.77 14.68
CA MET A 12 -1.63 1.62 15.33
C MET A 12 -2.29 1.37 16.68
N PHE A 13 -2.67 0.13 16.94
CA PHE A 13 -3.30 -0.32 18.19
C PHE A 13 -2.43 -1.37 18.86
N THR A 14 -2.21 -1.19 20.17
CA THR A 14 -1.38 -2.07 21.00
C THR A 14 -2.07 -3.38 21.37
N GLY A 15 -3.40 -3.36 21.42
CA GLY A 15 -4.21 -4.42 22.00
C GLY A 15 -4.61 -5.51 21.00
N THR A 16 -4.89 -6.69 21.54
CA THR A 16 -5.75 -7.71 20.91
C THR A 16 -7.16 -7.70 21.50
N GLU A 17 -7.44 -6.77 22.41
CA GLU A 17 -8.68 -6.74 23.20
C GLU A 17 -9.80 -5.97 22.51
N THR A 18 -9.46 -5.01 21.64
CA THR A 18 -10.45 -4.42 20.74
C THR A 18 -10.61 -5.28 19.51
N MET A 19 -11.80 -5.25 18.90
CA MET A 19 -12.06 -5.90 17.61
C MET A 19 -11.43 -5.14 16.43
N MET A 20 -10.58 -4.15 16.70
CA MET A 20 -9.78 -3.48 15.69
C MET A 20 -8.61 -4.38 15.29
N ALA A 21 -8.22 -4.32 14.02
CA ALA A 21 -6.91 -4.83 13.64
C ALA A 21 -5.82 -3.98 14.31
N ARG A 22 -4.64 -4.56 14.53
CA ARG A 22 -3.49 -3.82 15.10
C ARG A 22 -3.03 -2.63 14.26
N THR A 23 -3.31 -2.69 12.96
CA THR A 23 -2.98 -1.66 11.98
C THR A 23 -4.23 -1.41 11.15
N VAL A 24 -4.73 -0.18 11.15
CA VAL A 24 -5.96 0.21 10.45
C VAL A 24 -5.71 1.46 9.63
N ASP A 25 -6.26 1.53 8.43
CA ASP A 25 -6.25 2.76 7.64
C ASP A 25 -7.01 3.88 8.34
N VAL A 26 -6.38 5.06 8.42
CA VAL A 26 -7.12 6.27 8.76
C VAL A 26 -8.02 6.59 7.57
N ASP A 27 -9.32 6.63 7.83
CA ASP A 27 -10.34 6.87 6.79
C ASP A 27 -10.56 8.38 6.56
N ALA A 28 -10.47 9.17 7.62
CA ALA A 28 -10.69 10.62 7.55
C ALA A 28 -10.07 11.36 8.74
N TRP A 29 -10.20 12.69 8.72
CA TRP A 29 -9.87 13.58 9.82
C TRP A 29 -11.13 14.32 10.27
N ASP A 30 -11.34 14.41 11.58
CA ASP A 30 -12.36 15.29 12.13
C ASP A 30 -11.97 16.75 11.87
N THR A 31 -12.83 17.51 11.19
CA THR A 31 -12.49 18.86 10.73
C THR A 31 -12.48 19.91 11.83
N ALA A 32 -13.12 19.64 12.97
CA ALA A 32 -13.18 20.57 14.10
C ALA A 32 -11.99 20.38 15.05
N THR A 33 -11.59 19.13 15.29
CA THR A 33 -10.58 18.75 16.29
C THR A 33 -9.25 18.34 15.67
N GLY A 34 -9.24 17.95 14.40
CA GLY A 34 -8.06 17.40 13.73
C GLY A 34 -7.72 15.96 14.15
N VAL A 35 -8.63 15.26 14.84
CA VAL A 35 -8.39 13.88 15.27
C VAL A 35 -8.60 12.91 14.10
N ALA A 36 -7.73 11.91 13.98
CA ALA A 36 -7.87 10.84 13.00
C ALA A 36 -9.10 9.98 13.28
N LEU A 37 -9.82 9.62 12.23
CA LEU A 37 -11.01 8.79 12.27
C LEU A 37 -10.73 7.44 11.59
N VAL A 38 -11.13 6.35 12.24
CA VAL A 38 -11.13 5.00 11.67
C VAL A 38 -12.56 4.48 11.56
N VAL A 39 -12.79 3.51 10.68
CA VAL A 39 -14.08 2.84 10.58
C VAL A 39 -14.20 1.81 11.70
N ASP A 40 -15.22 1.94 12.54
CA ASP A 40 -15.61 0.92 13.51
C ASP A 40 -16.28 -0.25 12.74
N PRO A 41 -15.64 -1.44 12.66
CA PRO A 41 -16.16 -2.52 11.84
C PRO A 41 -17.46 -3.13 12.38
N GLN A 42 -17.77 -2.93 13.66
CA GLN A 42 -19.02 -3.43 14.25
C GLN A 42 -20.20 -2.53 13.95
N ARG A 43 -19.94 -1.22 13.90
CA ARG A 43 -21.00 -0.20 13.75
C ARG A 43 -21.10 0.34 12.33
N GLY A 44 -20.06 0.15 11.51
CA GLY A 44 -19.96 0.72 10.16
C GLY A 44 -19.90 2.25 10.18
N THR A 45 -19.42 2.85 11.27
CA THR A 45 -19.34 4.31 11.44
C THR A 45 -17.92 4.77 11.72
N ARG A 46 -17.61 6.02 11.35
CA ARG A 46 -16.35 6.66 11.70
C ARG A 46 -16.30 6.97 13.18
N ARG A 47 -15.18 6.65 13.83
CA ARG A 47 -14.92 6.99 15.22
C ARG A 47 -13.51 7.54 15.40
N PRO A 48 -13.32 8.50 16.33
CA PRO A 48 -11.99 8.98 16.70
C PRO A 48 -11.10 7.84 17.16
N VAL A 49 -9.84 7.81 16.71
CA VAL A 49 -8.86 6.83 17.21
C VAL A 49 -8.66 6.95 18.73
N THR A 50 -8.84 8.15 19.27
CA THR A 50 -8.75 8.43 20.72
C THR A 50 -9.87 7.83 21.54
N ASP A 51 -10.95 7.35 20.92
CA ASP A 51 -12.03 6.63 21.62
C ASP A 51 -11.63 5.19 21.99
N TYR A 52 -10.53 4.68 21.41
CA TYR A 52 -10.06 3.31 21.60
C TYR A 52 -8.95 3.29 22.66
N PRO A 53 -9.14 2.61 23.79
CA PRO A 53 -8.15 2.61 24.89
C PRO A 53 -6.78 2.04 24.52
N ASP A 54 -6.72 1.20 23.50
CA ASP A 54 -5.51 0.55 23.02
C ASP A 54 -4.85 1.26 21.83
N PHE A 55 -5.39 2.40 21.39
CA PHE A 55 -4.75 3.25 20.39
C PHE A 55 -3.35 3.69 20.88
N SER A 56 -2.36 3.50 20.02
CA SER A 56 -0.96 3.79 20.31
C SER A 56 -0.52 5.12 19.71
N HIS A 57 -0.53 5.20 18.39
CA HIS A 57 -0.02 6.34 17.63
C HIS A 57 -0.44 6.23 16.16
N LEU A 58 -0.15 7.28 15.41
CA LEU A 58 -0.27 7.29 13.95
C LEU A 58 1.08 7.01 13.31
N GLU A 59 1.07 6.22 12.24
CA GLU A 59 2.23 6.03 11.36
C GLU A 59 1.92 6.55 9.96
N GLN A 60 2.94 7.07 9.27
CA GLN A 60 2.79 7.50 7.89
C GLN A 60 2.73 6.29 6.96
N ALA A 61 1.71 6.26 6.12
CA ALA A 61 1.61 5.40 4.95
C ALA A 61 1.91 6.19 3.67
N ASP A 62 2.05 5.48 2.56
CA ASP A 62 2.18 6.10 1.25
C ASP A 62 0.77 6.42 0.70
N GLN A 63 0.48 7.70 0.48
CA GLN A 63 -0.76 8.09 -0.18
C GLN A 63 -0.58 7.98 -1.69
N VAL A 64 -1.33 7.08 -2.34
CA VAL A 64 -1.36 6.99 -3.81
C VAL A 64 -2.19 8.14 -4.37
N VAL A 65 -1.58 8.95 -5.25
CA VAL A 65 -2.24 10.11 -5.89
C VAL A 65 -2.51 9.89 -7.38
N ALA A 66 -1.82 8.93 -8.00
CA ALA A 66 -2.07 8.55 -9.39
C ALA A 66 -1.58 7.11 -9.67
N ALA A 67 -2.13 6.52 -10.73
CA ALA A 67 -1.61 5.32 -11.37
C ALA A 67 -1.33 5.63 -12.84
N ILE A 68 -0.10 5.40 -13.30
CA ILE A 68 0.32 5.61 -14.69
C ILE A 68 0.45 4.25 -15.37
N PRO A 69 -0.02 4.04 -16.61
CA PRO A 69 0.18 2.78 -17.32
C PRO A 69 1.66 2.39 -17.42
N GLY A 70 1.95 1.11 -17.30
CA GLY A 70 3.32 0.59 -17.26
C GLY A 70 4.10 0.79 -18.56
N GLY A 71 3.41 0.97 -19.69
CA GLY A 71 4.03 1.46 -20.93
C GLY A 71 5.06 0.52 -21.56
N GLY A 72 4.97 -0.78 -21.30
CA GLY A 72 5.90 -1.79 -21.84
C GLY A 72 7.14 -2.04 -20.97
N TRP A 73 7.28 -1.35 -19.84
CA TRP A 73 8.31 -1.64 -18.86
C TRP A 73 8.13 -3.02 -18.23
N ARG A 74 9.23 -3.61 -17.78
CA ARG A 74 9.25 -4.93 -17.12
C ARG A 74 10.09 -4.90 -15.85
N ALA A 75 9.65 -5.61 -14.83
CA ALA A 75 10.42 -5.85 -13.62
C ALA A 75 11.17 -7.18 -13.74
N HIS A 76 12.40 -7.21 -13.25
CA HIS A 76 13.27 -8.39 -13.34
C HIS A 76 13.89 -8.72 -11.99
N TRP A 77 13.81 -9.99 -11.63
CA TRP A 77 14.42 -10.61 -10.45
C TRP A 77 15.30 -11.76 -10.89
N LYS A 78 16.44 -11.96 -10.21
CA LYS A 78 17.37 -13.03 -10.57
C LYS A 78 17.01 -14.39 -9.98
N ASP A 79 16.25 -14.41 -8.89
CA ASP A 79 16.04 -15.58 -8.04
C ASP A 79 14.58 -15.81 -7.57
N GLU A 80 13.61 -15.05 -8.08
CA GLU A 80 12.18 -15.21 -7.73
C GLU A 80 11.38 -16.07 -8.72
N GLY A 81 12.04 -16.65 -9.72
CA GLY A 81 11.43 -17.51 -10.74
C GLY A 81 11.37 -19.00 -10.36
N PRO A 82 10.83 -19.85 -11.24
CA PRO A 82 10.83 -21.30 -11.05
C PRO A 82 12.23 -21.83 -10.77
N GLU A 83 12.35 -22.73 -9.79
CA GLU A 83 13.64 -23.31 -9.35
C GLU A 83 14.65 -22.27 -8.83
N ASN A 84 14.18 -21.15 -8.27
CA ASN A 84 14.99 -19.99 -7.87
C ASN A 84 15.78 -19.38 -9.04
N GLY A 85 15.23 -19.49 -10.25
CA GLY A 85 15.78 -18.89 -11.46
C GLY A 85 15.31 -17.45 -11.66
N PRO A 86 15.69 -16.81 -12.78
CA PRO A 86 15.25 -15.46 -13.09
C PRO A 86 13.75 -15.41 -13.39
N LEU A 87 13.13 -14.32 -12.96
CA LEU A 87 11.74 -13.96 -13.26
C LEU A 87 11.72 -12.58 -13.93
N THR A 88 10.91 -12.45 -14.96
CA THR A 88 10.62 -11.16 -15.57
C THR A 88 9.11 -11.03 -15.74
N GLU A 89 8.55 -9.97 -15.21
CA GLU A 89 7.11 -9.67 -15.31
C GLU A 89 6.88 -8.31 -15.96
N GLN A 90 5.72 -8.16 -16.59
CA GLN A 90 5.33 -6.88 -17.14
C GLN A 90 4.90 -5.93 -16.01
N VAL A 91 5.41 -4.70 -16.05
CA VAL A 91 4.86 -3.62 -15.22
C VAL A 91 3.53 -3.22 -15.84
N LEU A 92 2.45 -3.41 -15.09
CA LEU A 92 1.10 -3.01 -15.49
C LEU A 92 0.89 -1.51 -15.29
N ALA A 93 1.37 -0.99 -14.17
CA ALA A 93 1.20 0.40 -13.77
C ALA A 93 2.31 0.86 -12.83
N TRP A 94 2.45 2.17 -12.71
CA TRP A 94 3.27 2.85 -11.72
C TRP A 94 2.36 3.56 -10.74
N LEU A 95 2.41 3.17 -9.46
CA LEU A 95 1.77 3.94 -8.40
C LEU A 95 2.63 5.15 -8.07
N VAL A 96 2.05 6.34 -8.21
CA VAL A 96 2.69 7.60 -7.82
C VAL A 96 2.17 7.99 -6.45
N THR A 97 3.08 8.18 -5.49
CA THR A 97 2.73 8.64 -4.15
C THR A 97 2.73 10.17 -4.06
N SER A 98 2.05 10.72 -3.06
CA SER A 98 2.05 12.17 -2.77
C SER A 98 3.44 12.74 -2.48
N LYS A 99 4.41 11.87 -2.13
CA LYS A 99 5.82 12.22 -1.92
C LYS A 99 6.66 12.16 -3.20
N GLY A 100 6.04 11.89 -4.35
CA GLY A 100 6.71 11.81 -5.66
C GLY A 100 7.46 10.50 -5.90
N ARG A 101 7.25 9.48 -5.05
CA ARG A 101 7.78 8.13 -5.28
C ARG A 101 6.94 7.42 -6.34
N THR A 102 7.58 6.59 -7.15
CA THR A 102 6.92 5.72 -8.12
C THR A 102 7.22 4.26 -7.83
N THR A 103 6.21 3.46 -7.56
CA THR A 103 6.34 2.01 -7.30
C THR A 103 5.72 1.23 -8.46
N PRO A 104 6.47 0.31 -9.12
CA PRO A 104 5.93 -0.54 -10.17
C PRO A 104 4.97 -1.59 -9.60
N ILE A 105 3.90 -1.87 -10.33
CA ILE A 105 2.95 -2.95 -10.03
C ILE A 105 3.00 -3.97 -11.15
N THR A 106 3.15 -5.25 -10.80
CA THR A 106 3.13 -6.36 -11.73
C THR A 106 1.92 -7.25 -11.50
N VAL A 107 1.69 -8.17 -12.45
CA VAL A 107 0.75 -9.27 -12.29
C VAL A 107 1.41 -10.55 -12.77
N ASP A 108 1.32 -11.58 -11.95
CA ASP A 108 1.82 -12.90 -12.34
C ASP A 108 0.85 -13.62 -13.29
N LYS A 109 1.26 -14.78 -13.80
CA LYS A 109 0.44 -15.62 -14.69
C LYS A 109 -0.83 -16.18 -14.04
N HIS A 110 -0.96 -16.10 -12.71
CA HIS A 110 -2.12 -16.53 -11.94
C HIS A 110 -3.08 -15.37 -11.63
N GLY A 111 -2.73 -14.14 -12.03
CA GLY A 111 -3.52 -12.95 -11.72
C GLY A 111 -3.23 -12.37 -10.33
N HIS A 112 -2.15 -12.80 -9.67
CA HIS A 112 -1.71 -12.19 -8.42
C HIS A 112 -1.05 -10.85 -8.72
N VAL A 113 -1.50 -9.80 -8.03
CA VAL A 113 -0.99 -8.44 -8.17
C VAL A 113 -0.09 -8.16 -6.99
N ASP A 114 1.12 -7.69 -7.27
CA ASP A 114 2.07 -7.27 -6.24
C ASP A 114 2.82 -6.00 -6.67
N ASP A 115 3.44 -5.35 -5.70
CA ASP A 115 4.44 -4.34 -5.99
C ASP A 115 5.78 -4.98 -6.36
N ALA A 116 6.52 -4.32 -7.25
CA ALA A 116 7.82 -4.79 -7.72
C ALA A 116 8.96 -3.90 -7.21
N ASP A 117 8.84 -3.32 -6.00
CA ASP A 117 9.95 -2.60 -5.36
C ASP A 117 11.15 -3.50 -5.08
N SER A 118 10.94 -4.81 -4.93
CA SER A 118 12.00 -5.80 -4.71
C SER A 118 12.79 -6.15 -5.98
N ALA A 119 12.32 -5.71 -7.16
CA ALA A 119 12.97 -6.05 -8.43
C ALA A 119 14.43 -5.62 -8.45
N ASP A 120 15.31 -6.53 -8.87
CA ASP A 120 16.72 -6.23 -9.08
C ASP A 120 16.90 -5.10 -10.09
N ARG A 121 16.06 -5.08 -11.14
CA ARG A 121 16.14 -4.14 -12.27
C ARG A 121 14.77 -3.90 -12.90
N LEU A 122 14.60 -2.69 -13.42
CA LEU A 122 13.53 -2.34 -14.34
C LEU A 122 14.08 -2.28 -15.76
N LEU A 123 13.49 -3.06 -16.65
CA LEU A 123 13.87 -3.16 -18.05
C LEU A 123 12.96 -2.24 -18.88
N PRO A 124 13.53 -1.44 -19.80
CA PRO A 124 12.75 -0.56 -20.65
C PRO A 124 11.87 -1.37 -21.62
N PRO A 125 10.87 -0.70 -22.24
CA PRO A 125 10.14 -1.24 -23.37
C PRO A 125 11.10 -1.64 -24.49
N GLU A 126 10.77 -2.69 -25.24
CA GLU A 126 11.54 -3.06 -26.43
C GLU A 126 11.28 -2.03 -27.53
N GLU A 127 12.32 -1.65 -28.27
CA GLU A 127 12.16 -0.84 -29.49
C GLU A 127 11.49 -1.69 -30.57
N GLU A 128 10.50 -1.11 -31.26
CA GLU A 128 9.75 -1.76 -32.36
C GLU A 128 10.56 -1.79 -33.67
#